data_AF-A0A356WYW8-F1
#
_entry.id   AF-A0A356WYW8-F1
#
_cell.length_a   1.000
_cell.length_b   1.000
_cell.length_c   1.000
_cell.angle_alpha   90.00
_cell.angle_beta   90.00
_cell.angle_gamma   90.00
#
_symmetry.space_group_name_H-M   'P 1'
#
loop_
_entity.id
_entity.type
_entity.pdbx_description
1 polymer ?
#
loop_
_entity_poly.entity_id
_entity_poly.type
_entity_poly.pdbx_seq_one_letter_code
_entity_poly.pdbx_strand_id
1 'polypeptide(L)'
;PSFEVGGDYFDYLLTEDEAGNPSALTMAVVDVSGKAMQAAMPAVFTSGLLLSRMKHDCPDEVLSDISEPIFHRTDKRTFITCVLARYDMKTQQIAIANAGHCRPILKRNGIAEYIHTPKPSYPLGMAKEVKYQREIISMKKGDFFLL
;
A
#
# COMPACT_ATOMS: atom_id res chain seq x y z
N PRO A 1 2.13 -14.58 17.70
CA PRO A 1 2.59 -14.27 19.07
C PRO A 1 2.26 -12.82 19.39
N SER A 2 1.33 -12.56 20.32
CA SER A 2 0.70 -11.25 20.56
C SER A 2 1.51 -10.29 21.46
N PHE A 3 2.75 -10.65 21.80
CA PHE A 3 3.60 -9.90 22.74
C PHE A 3 4.90 -9.37 22.10
N GLU A 4 5.10 -9.60 20.80
CA GLU A 4 6.19 -9.02 20.04
C GLU A 4 5.64 -7.89 19.17
N VAL A 5 6.40 -6.82 18.98
CA VAL A 5 6.08 -5.79 17.98
C VAL A 5 6.02 -6.50 16.62
N GLY A 6 4.82 -6.56 16.04
CA GLY A 6 4.59 -7.10 14.72
C GLY A 6 5.27 -6.25 13.65
N GLY A 7 5.74 -6.90 12.59
CA GLY A 7 6.17 -6.23 11.37
C GLY A 7 5.01 -5.85 10.46
N ASP A 8 3.82 -6.39 10.76
CA ASP A 8 2.58 -6.19 10.04
C ASP A 8 1.79 -4.99 10.59
N TYR A 9 1.30 -4.15 9.70
CA TYR A 9 0.42 -3.05 10.05
C TYR A 9 -0.46 -2.65 8.86
N PHE A 10 -1.55 -1.95 9.17
CA PHE A 10 -2.34 -1.23 8.18
C PHE A 10 -2.37 0.25 8.54
N ASP A 11 -2.54 1.10 7.54
CA ASP A 11 -2.63 2.54 7.72
C ASP A 11 -3.68 3.13 6.76
N TYR A 12 -4.23 4.28 7.12
CA TYR A 12 -5.17 5.00 6.26
C TYR A 12 -5.10 6.51 6.46
N LEU A 13 -5.30 7.25 5.38
CA LEU A 13 -5.31 8.71 5.38
C LEU A 13 -6.51 9.21 4.59
N LEU A 14 -7.37 9.98 5.26
CA LEU A 14 -8.44 10.74 4.62
C LEU A 14 -7.94 12.14 4.31
N THR A 15 -7.93 12.53 3.04
CA THR A 15 -7.65 13.90 2.62
C THR A 15 -8.93 14.67 2.45
N GLU A 16 -8.85 15.98 2.68
CA GLU A 16 -9.97 16.91 2.50
C GLU A 16 -9.68 17.85 1.33
N ASP A 17 -10.72 18.42 0.73
CA ASP A 17 -10.61 19.52 -0.23
C ASP A 17 -10.53 20.89 0.48
N GLU A 18 -10.43 21.98 -0.29
CA GLU A 18 -10.34 23.35 0.25
C GLU A 18 -11.57 23.75 1.09
N ALA A 19 -12.71 23.10 0.87
CA ALA A 19 -13.95 23.34 1.60
C ALA A 19 -14.11 22.42 2.82
N GLY A 20 -13.11 21.58 3.12
CA GLY A 20 -13.12 20.65 4.26
C GLY A 20 -13.93 19.37 4.00
N ASN A 21 -14.28 19.07 2.74
CA ASN A 21 -15.00 17.83 2.42
C ASN A 21 -14.01 16.69 2.11
N PRO A 22 -14.34 15.43 2.46
CA PRO A 22 -13.51 14.29 2.09
C PRO A 22 -13.26 14.20 0.57
N SER A 23 -11.98 14.20 0.17
CA SER A 23 -11.55 14.20 -1.22
C SER A 23 -10.97 12.86 -1.68
N ALA A 24 -10.16 12.21 -0.86
CA ALA A 24 -9.63 10.88 -1.14
C ALA A 24 -9.33 10.11 0.14
N LEU A 25 -9.40 8.78 0.06
CA LEU A 25 -9.00 7.85 1.11
C LEU A 25 -7.86 6.98 0.59
N THR A 26 -6.68 7.12 1.17
CA THR A 26 -5.53 6.25 0.89
C THR A 26 -5.43 5.20 1.99
N MET A 27 -5.21 3.94 1.63
CA MET A 27 -5.15 2.78 2.54
C MET A 27 -3.93 1.93 2.19
N ALA A 28 -3.22 1.45 3.21
CA ALA A 28 -2.05 0.60 3.06
C ALA A 28 -2.17 -0.64 3.94
N VAL A 29 -1.70 -1.78 3.44
CA VAL A 29 -1.42 -2.99 4.23
C VAL A 29 0.02 -3.38 3.98
N VAL A 30 0.78 -3.56 5.06
CA VAL A 30 2.23 -3.78 5.03
C VAL A 30 2.57 -4.96 5.90
N ASP A 31 3.47 -5.82 5.42
CA ASP A 31 4.06 -6.93 6.17
C ASP A 31 5.57 -6.98 5.95
N VAL A 32 6.31 -6.88 7.04
CA VAL A 32 7.78 -6.88 7.08
C VAL A 32 8.29 -8.27 7.43
N SER A 33 9.16 -8.82 6.57
CA SER A 33 9.80 -10.10 6.85
C SER A 33 10.70 -10.02 8.10
N GLY A 34 10.58 -10.99 9.00
CA GLY A 34 11.38 -11.06 10.23
C GLY A 34 10.50 -11.22 11.46
N LYS A 35 11.10 -11.09 12.65
CA LYS A 35 10.37 -11.11 13.93
C LYS A 35 10.99 -10.11 14.92
N ALA A 36 10.18 -9.67 15.88
CA ALA A 36 10.58 -8.80 16.97
C ALA A 36 11.31 -7.52 16.48
N MET A 37 12.39 -7.14 17.16
CA MET A 37 13.10 -5.87 16.92
C MET A 37 13.65 -5.71 15.50
N GLN A 38 13.98 -6.82 14.82
CA GLN A 38 14.50 -6.79 13.44
C GLN A 38 13.43 -6.34 12.44
N ALA A 39 12.15 -6.61 12.70
CA ALA A 39 11.04 -6.16 11.85
C ALA A 39 10.52 -4.76 12.25
N ALA A 40 10.69 -4.37 13.52
CA ALA A 40 10.14 -3.12 14.06
C ALA A 40 10.74 -1.85 13.41
N MET A 41 12.07 -1.77 13.26
CA MET A 41 12.71 -0.60 12.65
C MET A 41 12.33 -0.42 11.17
N PRO A 42 12.40 -1.45 10.32
CA PRO A 42 11.91 -1.35 8.94
C PRO A 42 10.42 -1.00 8.86
N ALA A 43 9.58 -1.51 9.76
CA ALA A 43 8.15 -1.17 9.81
C ALA A 43 7.94 0.33 10.09
N VAL A 44 8.57 0.88 11.14
CA VAL A 44 8.47 2.30 11.50
C VAL A 44 9.01 3.19 10.38
N PHE A 45 10.15 2.82 9.78
CA PHE A 45 10.74 3.56 8.67
C PHE A 45 9.82 3.58 7.44
N THR A 46 9.23 2.43 7.10
CA THR A 46 8.30 2.30 5.97
C THR A 46 7.02 3.09 6.22
N SER A 47 6.47 3.03 7.43
CA SER A 47 5.29 3.82 7.81
C SER A 47 5.55 5.32 7.66
N GLY A 48 6.71 5.82 8.14
CA GLY A 48 7.09 7.23 7.99
C GLY A 48 7.22 7.66 6.52
N LEU A 49 7.83 6.83 5.67
CA LEU A 49 7.95 7.10 4.24
C LEU A 49 6.58 7.13 3.55
N LEU A 50 5.73 6.15 3.83
CA LEU A 50 4.37 6.08 3.29
C LEU A 50 3.55 7.31 3.69
N LEU A 51 3.48 7.64 4.99
CA LEU A 51 2.75 8.79 5.50
C LEU A 51 3.20 10.12 4.88
N SER A 52 4.49 10.25 4.57
CA SER A 52 5.02 11.47 3.95
C SER A 52 4.54 11.69 2.51
N ARG A 53 4.09 10.65 1.80
CA ARG A 53 3.70 10.69 0.38
C ARG A 53 2.23 10.38 0.10
N MET A 54 1.59 9.58 0.95
CA MET A 54 0.20 9.09 0.79
C MET A 54 -0.86 10.20 0.67
N LYS A 55 -0.54 11.43 1.05
CA LYS A 55 -1.44 12.58 1.01
C LYS A 55 -1.72 13.08 -0.43
N HIS A 56 -0.74 13.01 -1.31
CA HIS A 56 -0.82 13.67 -2.62
C HIS A 56 -0.55 12.73 -3.79
N ASP A 57 0.31 11.75 -3.60
CA ASP A 57 0.87 10.96 -4.69
C ASP A 57 -0.01 9.75 -5.04
N CYS A 58 0.14 9.22 -6.25
CA CYS A 58 -0.54 7.99 -6.64
C CYS A 58 0.16 6.75 -6.07
N PRO A 59 -0.56 5.63 -5.84
CA PRO A 59 0.01 4.47 -5.16
C PRO A 59 1.29 3.89 -5.78
N ASP A 60 1.38 3.85 -7.11
CA ASP A 60 2.53 3.37 -7.86
C ASP A 60 3.76 4.28 -7.75
N GLU A 61 3.53 5.59 -7.74
CA GLU A 61 4.57 6.60 -7.53
C GLU A 61 5.14 6.49 -6.12
N VAL A 62 4.26 6.40 -5.11
CA VAL A 62 4.66 6.20 -3.72
C VAL A 62 5.55 4.96 -3.57
N LEU A 63 5.11 3.80 -4.08
CA LEU A 63 5.88 2.56 -3.95
C LEU A 63 7.22 2.62 -4.71
N SER A 64 7.24 3.25 -5.89
CA SER A 64 8.45 3.37 -6.69
C SER A 64 9.48 4.27 -6.01
N ASP A 65 9.05 5.40 -5.47
CA ASP A 65 9.91 6.38 -4.81
C ASP A 65 10.49 5.88 -3.48
N ILE A 66 9.75 5.06 -2.73
CA ILE A 66 10.25 4.51 -1.47
C ILE A 66 11.13 3.26 -1.65
N SER A 67 11.21 2.70 -2.88
CA SER A 67 11.97 1.48 -3.17
C SER A 67 13.46 1.63 -2.84
N GLU A 68 14.09 2.71 -3.33
CA GLU A 68 15.51 2.97 -3.13
C GLU A 68 15.85 3.28 -1.67
N PRO A 69 15.13 4.19 -0.98
CA PRO A 69 15.33 4.43 0.45
C PRO A 69 15.22 3.14 1.29
N ILE A 70 14.22 2.30 1.02
CA ILE A 70 14.04 1.03 1.75
C ILE A 70 15.22 0.10 1.46
N PHE A 71 15.59 -0.09 0.19
CA PHE A 71 16.71 -0.95 -0.20
C PHE A 71 18.03 -0.61 0.50
N HIS A 72 18.31 0.67 0.71
CA HIS A 72 19.53 1.12 1.41
C HIS A 72 19.44 1.03 2.94
N ARG A 73 18.23 1.00 3.50
CA ARG A 73 17.99 0.99 4.95
C ARG A 73 17.73 -0.40 5.51
N THR A 74 17.37 -1.37 4.66
CA THR A 74 17.12 -2.76 5.05
C THR A 74 18.33 -3.64 4.73
N ASP A 75 18.51 -4.73 5.49
CA ASP A 75 19.52 -5.73 5.14
C ASP A 75 19.08 -6.58 3.93
N LYS A 76 20.01 -7.36 3.36
CA LYS A 76 19.74 -8.19 2.17
C LYS A 76 18.72 -9.32 2.38
N ARG A 77 18.33 -9.60 3.62
CA ARG A 77 17.37 -10.67 3.98
C ARG A 77 16.00 -10.12 4.33
N THR A 78 15.91 -8.81 4.54
CA THR A 78 14.70 -8.09 4.88
C THR A 78 14.01 -7.61 3.61
N PHE A 79 12.76 -7.99 3.48
CA PHE A 79 11.86 -7.48 2.45
C PHE A 79 10.53 -7.09 3.09
N ILE A 80 9.85 -6.15 2.43
CA ILE A 80 8.60 -5.59 2.93
C ILE A 80 7.56 -5.72 1.83
N THR A 81 6.52 -6.47 2.10
CA THR A 81 5.37 -6.53 1.20
C THR A 81 4.44 -5.38 1.52
N CYS A 82 3.92 -4.72 0.49
CA CYS A 82 2.99 -3.61 0.66
C CYS A 82 1.94 -3.63 -0.44
N VAL A 83 0.69 -3.40 -0.10
CA VAL A 83 -0.35 -3.03 -1.06
C VAL A 83 -0.94 -1.68 -0.65
N LEU A 84 -1.03 -0.78 -1.62
CA LEU A 84 -1.46 0.59 -1.42
C LEU A 84 -2.64 0.86 -2.37
N ALA A 85 -3.72 1.41 -1.83
CA ALA A 85 -4.88 1.80 -2.61
C ALA A 85 -5.31 3.23 -2.28
N ARG A 86 -5.72 3.99 -3.29
CA ARG A 86 -6.23 5.36 -3.14
C ARG A 86 -7.58 5.47 -3.81
N TYR A 87 -8.62 5.69 -3.02
CA TYR A 87 -9.98 5.91 -3.48
C TYR A 87 -10.27 7.41 -3.59
N ASP A 88 -10.54 7.88 -4.80
CA ASP A 88 -10.89 9.26 -5.09
C ASP A 88 -12.42 9.43 -5.03
N MET A 89 -12.89 10.28 -4.11
CA MET A 89 -14.32 10.44 -3.82
C MET A 89 -15.09 11.11 -4.97
N LYS A 90 -14.40 11.96 -5.75
CA LYS A 90 -15.01 12.74 -6.84
C LYS A 90 -15.21 11.90 -8.09
N THR A 91 -14.20 11.11 -8.44
CA THR A 91 -14.20 10.24 -9.62
C THR A 91 -14.79 8.86 -9.33
N GLN A 92 -14.90 8.49 -8.05
CA GLN A 92 -15.30 7.16 -7.60
C GLN A 92 -14.38 6.06 -8.15
N GLN A 93 -13.09 6.37 -8.32
CA GLN A 93 -12.08 5.43 -8.79
C GLN A 93 -11.14 5.04 -7.66
N ILE A 94 -10.75 3.77 -7.64
CA ILE A 94 -9.68 3.28 -6.78
C ILE A 94 -8.45 2.96 -7.63
N ALA A 95 -7.34 3.62 -7.32
CA ALA A 95 -6.02 3.29 -7.84
C ALA A 95 -5.34 2.30 -6.89
N ILE A 96 -4.69 1.26 -7.39
CA ILE A 96 -4.09 0.20 -6.57
C ILE A 96 -2.71 -0.13 -7.11
N ALA A 97 -1.69 -0.16 -6.25
CA ALA A 97 -0.36 -0.67 -6.57
C ALA A 97 0.08 -1.70 -5.53
N ASN A 98 0.82 -2.73 -5.96
CA ASN A 98 1.17 -3.87 -5.13
C ASN A 98 2.66 -4.22 -5.25
N ALA A 99 3.38 -4.07 -4.13
CA ALA A 99 4.76 -4.47 -3.92
C ALA A 99 4.84 -5.83 -3.22
N GLY A 100 4.40 -6.89 -3.91
CA GLY A 100 4.58 -8.28 -3.49
C GLY A 100 3.66 -8.78 -2.38
N HIS A 101 2.61 -8.02 -2.03
CA HIS A 101 1.60 -8.44 -1.05
C HIS A 101 0.46 -9.24 -1.71
N CYS A 102 -0.46 -9.76 -0.90
CA CYS A 102 -1.69 -10.39 -1.37
C CYS A 102 -2.49 -9.46 -2.32
N ARG A 103 -3.17 -10.04 -3.30
CA ARG A 103 -4.02 -9.28 -4.23
C ARG A 103 -5.29 -8.82 -3.51
N PRO A 104 -5.68 -7.54 -3.65
CA PRO A 104 -6.97 -7.06 -3.15
C PRO A 104 -8.13 -7.81 -3.81
N ILE A 105 -9.28 -7.78 -3.14
CA ILE A 105 -10.52 -8.41 -3.59
C ILE A 105 -11.56 -7.32 -3.82
N LEU A 106 -12.27 -7.40 -4.94
CA LEU A 106 -13.48 -6.64 -5.21
C LEU A 106 -14.66 -7.60 -5.12
N LYS A 107 -15.62 -7.30 -4.25
CA LYS A 107 -16.93 -7.95 -4.23
C LYS A 107 -17.99 -7.04 -4.82
N ARG A 108 -18.62 -7.50 -5.90
CA ARG A 108 -19.67 -6.79 -6.64
C ARG A 108 -20.81 -7.75 -6.96
N ASN A 109 -22.05 -7.34 -6.70
CA ASN A 109 -23.26 -8.14 -6.97
C ASN A 109 -23.19 -9.57 -6.38
N GLY A 110 -22.59 -9.71 -5.19
CA GLY A 110 -22.45 -11.00 -4.50
C GLY A 110 -21.26 -11.86 -4.95
N ILE A 111 -20.53 -11.47 -6.01
CA ILE A 111 -19.36 -12.17 -6.53
C ILE A 111 -18.10 -11.49 -6.01
N ALA A 112 -17.15 -12.24 -5.44
CA ALA A 112 -15.86 -11.73 -4.96
C ALA A 112 -14.72 -12.27 -5.84
N GLU A 113 -13.90 -11.36 -6.38
CA GLU A 113 -12.81 -11.70 -7.29
C GLU A 113 -11.53 -10.96 -6.91
N TYR A 114 -10.38 -11.61 -7.12
CA TYR A 114 -9.09 -10.96 -6.98
C TYR A 114 -8.91 -9.90 -8.07
N ILE A 115 -8.49 -8.72 -7.64
CA ILE A 115 -8.11 -7.63 -8.53
C ILE A 115 -6.76 -7.96 -9.16
N HIS A 116 -6.68 -7.79 -10.48
CA HIS A 116 -5.40 -7.85 -11.17
C HIS A 116 -4.52 -6.68 -10.73
N THR A 117 -3.29 -6.97 -10.34
CA THR A 117 -2.27 -5.96 -10.05
C THR A 117 -1.15 -6.12 -11.08
N PRO A 118 -0.81 -5.06 -11.84
CA PRO A 118 0.24 -5.14 -12.86
C PRO A 118 1.61 -5.54 -12.28
N LYS A 119 2.47 -6.06 -13.15
CA LYS A 119 3.87 -6.39 -12.82
C LYS A 119 4.78 -5.17 -13.11
N PRO A 120 5.95 -5.05 -12.45
CA PRO A 120 6.51 -5.93 -11.42
C PRO A 120 5.80 -5.79 -10.06
N SER A 121 5.81 -6.87 -9.27
CA SER A 121 5.23 -6.92 -7.92
C SER A 121 6.28 -7.44 -6.93
N TYR A 122 7.51 -6.94 -7.03
CA TYR A 122 8.56 -7.32 -6.08
C TYR A 122 8.26 -6.70 -4.71
N PRO A 123 8.52 -7.40 -3.61
CA PRO A 123 8.61 -6.77 -2.30
C PRO A 123 9.64 -5.63 -2.28
N LEU A 124 9.36 -4.60 -1.48
CA LEU A 124 10.29 -3.51 -1.21
C LEU A 124 11.54 -4.07 -0.52
N GLY A 125 12.70 -3.47 -0.80
CA GLY A 125 13.99 -3.92 -0.28
C GLY A 125 14.67 -5.03 -1.10
N MET A 126 13.99 -5.67 -2.07
CA MET A 126 14.60 -6.70 -2.92
C MET A 126 15.44 -6.14 -4.06
N ALA A 127 15.05 -4.99 -4.61
CA ALA A 127 15.77 -4.32 -5.69
C ALA A 127 15.83 -2.81 -5.40
N LYS A 128 16.92 -2.17 -5.84
CA LYS A 128 17.17 -0.75 -5.61
C LYS A 128 16.07 0.13 -6.18
N GLU A 129 15.68 -0.13 -7.43
CA GLU A 129 14.68 0.66 -8.14
C GLU A 129 13.67 -0.30 -8.77
N VAL A 130 12.40 -0.12 -8.42
CA VAL A 130 11.28 -0.87 -8.99
C VAL A 130 10.24 0.14 -9.46
N LYS A 131 9.90 0.09 -10.74
CA LYS A 131 8.81 0.90 -11.31
C LYS A 131 7.51 0.14 -11.14
N TYR A 132 6.80 0.40 -10.06
CA TYR A 132 5.47 -0.16 -9.88
C TYR A 132 4.48 0.49 -10.84
N GLN A 133 3.37 -0.20 -11.06
CA GLN A 133 2.28 0.27 -11.89
C GLN A 133 0.99 0.12 -11.10
N ARG A 134 0.04 1.02 -11.39
CA ARG A 134 -1.27 1.00 -10.76
C ARG A 134 -2.33 0.38 -11.67
N GLU A 135 -3.25 -0.36 -11.06
CA GLU A 135 -4.55 -0.68 -11.63
C GLU A 135 -5.56 0.39 -11.22
N ILE A 136 -6.50 0.75 -12.10
CA ILE A 136 -7.56 1.71 -11.80
C ILE A 136 -8.91 1.03 -12.01
N ILE A 137 -9.75 1.05 -10.96
CA ILE A 137 -11.08 0.44 -10.99
C ILE A 137 -12.12 1.49 -10.64
N SER A 138 -13.19 1.58 -11.43
CA SER A 138 -14.36 2.37 -11.06
C SER A 138 -15.22 1.61 -10.05
N MET A 139 -15.44 2.23 -8.91
CA MET A 139 -16.28 1.72 -7.83
C MET A 139 -17.73 2.10 -8.06
N LYS A 140 -18.63 1.23 -7.63
CA LYS A 140 -20.08 1.45 -7.66
C LYS A 140 -20.63 1.35 -6.24
N LYS A 141 -21.75 2.04 -6.00
CA LYS A 141 -22.48 1.93 -4.73
C LYS A 141 -22.83 0.46 -4.46
N GLY A 142 -22.47 -0.04 -3.28
CA GLY A 142 -22.69 -1.43 -2.88
C GLY A 142 -21.53 -2.39 -3.19
N ASP A 143 -20.47 -1.92 -3.86
CA ASP A 143 -19.23 -2.67 -3.95
C ASP A 143 -18.52 -2.74 -2.60
N PHE A 144 -17.85 -3.86 -2.33
CA PHE A 144 -16.96 -4.01 -1.19
C PHE A 144 -15.55 -4.23 -1.71
N PHE A 145 -14.61 -3.41 -1.23
CA PHE A 145 -13.20 -3.53 -1.53
C PHE A 145 -12.46 -4.02 -0.28
N LEU A 146 -11.62 -5.03 -0.45
CA LEU A 146 -10.82 -5.64 0.61
C LEU A 146 -9.35 -5.63 0.17
N LEU A 147 -8.49 -5.09 1.02
CA LEU A 147 -7.03 -5.13 0.86
C LEU A 147 -6.45 -6.37 1.53
#